data_AF-A0A653UFB1-F1
#
_entry.id   AF-A0A653UFB1-F1
#
_cell.length_a   1.000
_cell.length_b   1.000
_cell.length_c   1.000
_cell.angle_alpha   90.00
_cell.angle_beta   90.00
_cell.angle_gamma   90.00
#
_symmetry.space_group_name_H-M   'P 1'
#
loop_
_entity.id
_entity.type
_entity.pdbx_description
1 polymer ?
#
loop_
_entity_poly.entity_id
_entity_poly.type
_entity_poly.pdbx_seq_one_letter_code
_entity_poly.pdbx_strand_id
1 'polypeptide(L)'
;MKTEKEILAEFVALVFKTNEAFDYLSKESLMKGSLTSVRLAANDAIEISSHMRKTDQAALDSKLLSIGLPSLSSFQNKNFREFMKVLNRGSIKKEQEYCLVRSISETEMLSHEQQESAYYMLECYEQART
;
A
#
# COMPACT_ATOMS: atom_id res chain seq x y z
N MET A 1 16.66 14.95 -5.26
CA MET A 1 15.33 14.65 -4.68
C MET A 1 14.93 13.27 -5.19
N LYS A 2 14.51 12.33 -4.33
CA LYS A 2 14.11 10.98 -4.76
C LYS A 2 12.79 11.06 -5.56
N THR A 3 12.67 10.26 -6.60
CA THR A 3 11.42 10.07 -7.36
C THR A 3 10.39 9.28 -6.54
N GLU A 4 9.11 9.35 -6.90
CA GLU A 4 8.08 8.53 -6.26
C GLU A 4 8.42 7.04 -6.32
N LYS A 5 8.92 6.57 -7.47
CA LYS A 5 9.28 5.15 -7.66
C LYS A 5 10.39 4.73 -6.70
N GLU A 6 11.42 5.55 -6.52
CA GLU A 6 12.51 5.27 -5.57
C GLU A 6 12.02 5.25 -4.13
N ILE A 7 11.16 6.21 -3.75
CA ILE A 7 10.57 6.28 -2.41
C ILE A 7 9.78 5.00 -2.12
N LEU A 8 8.91 4.58 -3.04
CA LEU A 8 8.08 3.39 -2.87
C LEU A 8 8.93 2.11 -2.89
N ALA A 9 9.90 1.99 -3.79
CA ALA A 9 10.78 0.81 -3.85
C ALA A 9 11.60 0.65 -2.57
N GLU A 10 12.13 1.75 -2.01
CA GLU A 10 12.85 1.70 -0.74
C GLU A 10 11.94 1.38 0.45
N PHE A 11 10.72 1.91 0.46
CA PHE A 11 9.72 1.58 1.47
C PHE A 11 9.38 0.08 1.45
N VAL A 12 9.07 -0.47 0.27
CA VAL A 12 8.80 -1.91 0.09
C VAL A 12 9.98 -2.74 0.56
N ALA A 13 11.19 -2.43 0.09
CA ALA A 13 12.40 -3.17 0.50
C ALA A 13 12.67 -3.10 2.01
N LEU A 14 12.21 -2.06 2.71
CA LEU A 14 12.31 -1.95 4.16
C LEU A 14 11.24 -2.75 4.91
N VAL A 15 10.00 -2.76 4.43
CA VAL A 15 8.91 -3.54 5.03
C VAL A 15 9.17 -5.03 4.90
N PHE A 16 9.64 -5.47 3.73
CA PHE A 16 9.96 -6.86 3.45
C PHE A 16 11.41 -7.23 3.82
N LYS A 17 12.13 -6.35 4.51
CA LYS A 17 13.53 -6.60 4.87
C LYS A 17 13.62 -7.76 5.85
N THR A 18 14.50 -8.71 5.52
CA THR A 18 14.87 -9.95 6.24
C THR A 18 13.91 -11.14 6.13
N ASN A 19 13.50 -11.49 4.90
CA ASN A 19 13.25 -12.90 4.59
C ASN A 19 13.92 -13.21 3.24
N GLU A 20 14.88 -14.14 3.22
CA GLU A 20 15.61 -14.55 2.00
C GLU A 20 14.66 -15.05 0.89
N ALA A 21 13.42 -15.40 1.26
CA ALA A 21 12.35 -15.77 0.33
C ALA A 21 11.86 -14.65 -0.61
N PHE A 22 12.23 -13.37 -0.40
CA PHE A 22 11.67 -12.23 -1.14
C PHE A 22 12.70 -11.36 -1.88
N ASP A 23 13.76 -11.94 -2.46
CA ASP A 23 14.79 -11.19 -3.20
C ASP A 23 14.22 -10.36 -4.39
N TYR A 24 13.06 -10.74 -4.92
CA TYR A 24 12.35 -9.98 -5.95
C TYR A 24 11.72 -8.65 -5.43
N LEU A 25 11.60 -8.48 -4.12
CA LEU A 25 11.15 -7.23 -3.47
C LEU A 25 12.33 -6.36 -3.02
N SER A 26 13.56 -6.70 -3.42
CA SER A 26 14.70 -5.78 -3.29
C SER A 26 14.46 -4.50 -4.07
N LYS A 27 15.09 -3.41 -3.61
CA LYS A 27 15.00 -2.10 -4.28
C LYS A 27 15.44 -2.23 -5.74
N GLU A 28 16.54 -2.93 -5.99
CA GLU A 28 17.13 -3.14 -7.32
C GLU A 28 16.14 -3.85 -8.26
N SER A 29 15.46 -4.89 -7.77
CA SER A 29 14.45 -5.63 -8.54
C SER A 29 13.21 -4.78 -8.81
N LEU A 30 12.69 -4.08 -7.80
CA LEU A 30 11.53 -3.18 -7.94
C LEU A 30 11.81 -2.02 -8.91
N MET A 31 13.04 -1.51 -8.92
CA MET A 31 13.45 -0.44 -9.82
C MET A 31 13.45 -0.86 -11.30
N LYS A 32 13.53 -2.16 -11.61
CA LYS A 32 13.35 -2.68 -12.99
C LYS A 32 11.87 -2.76 -13.42
N GLY A 33 10.94 -2.83 -12.46
CA GLY A 33 9.50 -2.90 -12.73
C GLY A 33 8.89 -1.58 -13.22
N SER A 34 7.60 -1.59 -13.53
CA SER A 34 6.87 -0.34 -13.84
C SER A 34 6.56 0.43 -12.56
N LEU A 35 6.26 1.74 -12.65
CA LEU A 35 5.76 2.48 -11.48
C LEU A 35 4.46 1.86 -10.94
N THR A 36 3.62 1.32 -11.82
CA THR A 36 2.38 0.63 -11.44
C THR A 36 2.67 -0.60 -10.59
N SER A 37 3.60 -1.47 -10.99
CA SER A 37 3.95 -2.65 -10.20
C SER A 37 4.59 -2.29 -8.86
N VAL A 38 5.39 -1.22 -8.79
CA VAL A 38 5.97 -0.73 -7.53
C VAL A 38 4.89 -0.18 -6.59
N ARG A 39 3.87 0.50 -7.13
CA ARG A 39 2.71 0.95 -6.32
C ARG A 39 1.91 -0.22 -5.75
N LEU A 40 1.74 -1.31 -6.51
CA LEU A 40 1.09 -2.52 -6.02
C LEU A 40 1.87 -3.12 -4.83
N ALA A 41 3.17 -3.34 -5.00
CA ALA A 41 4.00 -3.85 -3.91
C ALA A 41 4.01 -2.91 -2.69
N ALA A 42 3.90 -1.60 -2.89
CA ALA A 42 3.79 -0.63 -1.80
C ALA A 42 2.45 -0.71 -1.07
N ASN A 43 1.36 -1.05 -1.75
CA ASN A 43 0.07 -1.29 -1.10
C ASN A 43 0.13 -2.55 -0.23
N ASP A 44 0.72 -3.64 -0.74
CA ASP A 44 0.94 -4.87 0.03
C ASP A 44 1.83 -4.62 1.25
N ALA A 45 2.88 -3.80 1.08
CA ALA A 45 3.74 -3.38 2.18
C ALA A 45 2.97 -2.58 3.24
N ILE A 46 2.06 -1.69 2.84
CA ILE A 46 1.21 -0.94 3.77
C ILE A 46 0.27 -1.89 4.52
N GLU A 47 -0.38 -2.81 3.82
CA GLU A 47 -1.26 -3.83 4.40
C GLU A 47 -0.53 -4.64 5.47
N ILE A 48 0.61 -5.25 5.11
CA ILE A 48 1.43 -6.05 6.04
C ILE A 48 1.91 -5.22 7.22
N SER A 49 2.36 -3.99 6.97
CA SER A 49 2.82 -3.10 8.05
C SER A 49 1.69 -2.71 9.02
N SER A 50 0.43 -2.71 8.57
CA SER A 50 -0.71 -2.40 9.43
C SER A 50 -0.96 -3.47 10.49
N HIS A 51 -0.64 -4.73 10.18
CA HIS A 51 -0.74 -5.88 11.08
C HIS A 51 0.50 -6.09 11.96
N MET A 52 1.57 -5.32 11.77
CA MET A 52 2.74 -5.38 12.64
C MET A 52 2.41 -4.90 14.05
N ARG A 53 3.12 -5.42 15.07
CA ARG A 53 3.02 -4.88 16.44
C ARG A 53 3.46 -3.41 16.46
N LYS A 54 2.90 -2.61 17.36
CA LYS A 54 3.21 -1.17 17.47
C LYS A 54 4.70 -0.88 17.67
N THR A 55 5.42 -1.75 18.39
CA THR A 55 6.88 -1.65 18.56
C THR A 55 7.62 -1.81 17.24
N ASP A 56 7.18 -2.74 16.39
CA ASP A 56 7.79 -3.02 15.09
C ASP A 56 7.45 -1.91 14.09
N GLN A 57 6.22 -1.38 14.14
CA GLN A 57 5.82 -0.19 13.37
C GLN A 57 6.68 1.02 13.74
N ALA A 58 6.95 1.27 15.04
CA ALA A 58 7.79 2.39 15.49
C ALA A 58 9.26 2.22 15.05
N ALA A 59 9.77 0.99 15.03
CA ALA A 59 11.11 0.69 14.54
C ALA A 59 11.22 0.90 13.02
N LEU A 60 10.21 0.48 12.25
CA LEU A 60 10.12 0.74 10.82
C LEU A 60 10.04 2.24 10.54
N ASP A 61 9.21 2.98 11.28
CA ASP A 61 9.07 4.42 11.15
C ASP A 61 10.39 5.17 11.36
N SER A 62 11.10 4.81 12.44
CA SER A 62 12.43 5.37 12.73
C SER A 62 13.43 5.10 11.61
N LYS A 63 13.40 3.89 11.03
CA LYS A 63 14.24 3.53 9.88
C LYS A 63 13.89 4.37 8.66
N LEU A 64 12.61 4.50 8.30
CA LEU A 64 12.15 5.32 7.17
C LEU A 64 12.64 6.76 7.28
N LEU A 65 12.44 7.37 8.45
CA LEU A 65 12.86 8.75 8.70
C LEU A 65 14.39 8.91 8.61
N SER A 66 15.16 7.97 9.18
CA SER A 66 16.63 8.03 9.14
C SER A 66 17.22 7.98 7.73
N ILE A 67 16.52 7.38 6.76
CA ILE A 67 16.95 7.33 5.35
C ILE A 67 16.27 8.40 4.47
N GLY A 68 15.60 9.36 5.11
CA GLY A 68 14.93 10.49 4.45
C GLY A 68 13.66 10.13 3.70
N LEU A 69 12.97 9.04 4.10
CA LEU A 69 11.64 8.71 3.61
C LEU A 69 10.54 9.25 4.54
N PRO A 70 9.30 9.41 4.04
CA PRO A 70 8.15 9.71 4.89
C PRO A 70 7.93 8.66 5.98
N SER A 71 7.27 9.06 7.07
CA SER A 71 6.81 8.14 8.12
C SER A 71 5.85 7.10 7.56
N LEU A 72 5.71 5.95 8.24
CA LEU A 72 4.73 4.93 7.92
C LEU A 72 3.31 5.52 7.90
N SER A 73 2.99 6.36 8.89
CA SER A 73 1.72 7.08 8.97
C SER A 73 1.49 8.00 7.76
N SER A 74 2.54 8.56 7.16
CA SER A 74 2.42 9.38 5.96
C SER A 74 2.04 8.55 4.74
N PHE A 75 2.59 7.34 4.60
CA PHE A 75 2.22 6.39 3.55
C PHE A 75 0.76 5.94 3.70
N GLN A 76 0.38 5.54 4.91
CA GLN A 76 -0.98 5.15 5.27
C GLN A 76 -1.98 6.29 4.97
N ASN A 77 -1.70 7.52 5.41
CA ASN A 77 -2.54 8.68 5.17
C ASN A 77 -2.65 9.05 3.68
N LYS A 78 -1.61 8.81 2.87
CA LYS A 78 -1.68 8.98 1.42
C LYS A 78 -2.65 7.96 0.81
N ASN A 79 -2.50 6.68 1.15
CA ASN A 79 -3.40 5.63 0.65
C ASN A 79 -4.85 5.84 1.08
N PHE A 80 -5.08 6.21 2.34
CA PHE A 80 -6.41 6.52 2.84
C PHE A 80 -7.06 7.68 2.06
N ARG A 81 -6.31 8.76 1.78
CA ARG A 81 -6.84 9.87 0.96
C ARG A 81 -7.18 9.45 -0.46
N GLU A 82 -6.38 8.60 -1.09
CA GLU A 82 -6.70 8.07 -2.42
C GLU A 82 -7.92 7.14 -2.38
N PHE A 83 -8.03 6.30 -1.35
CA PHE A 83 -9.20 5.47 -1.11
C PHE A 83 -10.46 6.31 -0.97
N MET A 84 -10.44 7.37 -0.16
CA MET A 84 -11.59 8.26 0.02
C MET A 84 -12.04 8.91 -1.31
N LYS A 85 -11.13 9.19 -2.25
CA LYS A 85 -11.51 9.67 -3.58
C LYS A 85 -12.27 8.61 -4.39
N VAL A 86 -11.86 7.35 -4.28
CA VAL A 86 -12.55 6.22 -4.93
C VAL A 86 -13.91 5.98 -4.26
N LEU A 87 -13.95 5.97 -2.93
CA LEU A 87 -15.16 5.78 -2.13
C LEU A 87 -16.20 6.87 -2.40
N ASN A 88 -15.81 8.15 -2.38
CA ASN A 88 -16.72 9.26 -2.67
C ASN A 88 -17.30 9.21 -4.08
N ARG A 89 -16.60 8.55 -5.02
CA ARG A 89 -17.08 8.29 -6.37
C ARG A 89 -17.96 7.04 -6.46
N GLY A 90 -17.90 6.16 -5.46
CA GLY A 90 -18.73 4.95 -5.33
C GLY A 90 -18.44 3.84 -6.34
N SER A 91 -17.34 3.91 -7.08
CA SER A 91 -17.03 2.91 -8.12
C SER A 91 -15.54 2.85 -8.44
N ILE A 92 -15.03 1.64 -8.67
CA ILE A 92 -13.66 1.37 -9.13
C ILE A 92 -13.64 1.43 -10.67
N LYS A 93 -12.72 2.18 -11.26
CA LYS A 93 -12.64 2.36 -12.73
C LYS A 93 -11.48 1.62 -13.38
N LYS A 94 -10.42 1.36 -12.62
CA LYS A 94 -9.17 0.82 -13.14
C LYS A 94 -8.50 -0.08 -12.12
N GLU A 95 -7.61 -0.94 -12.61
CA GLU A 95 -6.92 -1.93 -11.81
C GLU A 95 -6.13 -1.35 -10.62
N GLN A 96 -5.54 -0.18 -10.82
CA GLN A 96 -4.81 0.53 -9.77
C GLN A 96 -5.70 0.90 -8.58
N GLU A 97 -6.96 1.23 -8.85
CA GLU A 97 -7.94 1.55 -7.80
C GLU A 97 -8.46 0.27 -7.16
N TYR A 98 -8.66 -0.80 -7.94
CA TYR A 98 -9.01 -2.12 -7.41
C TYR A 98 -7.98 -2.58 -6.37
N CYS A 99 -6.70 -2.58 -6.73
CA CYS A 99 -5.65 -3.00 -5.81
C CYS A 99 -5.53 -2.08 -4.58
N LEU A 100 -5.74 -0.77 -4.74
CA LEU A 100 -5.78 0.15 -3.61
C LEU A 100 -6.94 -0.17 -2.65
N VAL A 101 -8.15 -0.32 -3.17
CA VAL A 101 -9.36 -0.60 -2.38
C VAL A 101 -9.23 -1.96 -1.70
N ARG A 102 -8.70 -2.96 -2.39
CA ARG A 102 -8.45 -4.29 -1.85
C ARG A 102 -7.44 -4.27 -0.70
N SER A 103 -6.25 -3.69 -0.89
CA SER A 103 -5.25 -3.68 0.20
C SER A 103 -5.72 -2.89 1.41
N ILE A 104 -6.43 -1.76 1.21
CA ILE A 104 -6.88 -0.94 2.34
C ILE A 104 -8.08 -1.55 3.08
N SER A 105 -8.93 -2.35 2.42
CA SER A 105 -10.04 -3.04 3.08
C SER A 105 -9.59 -4.09 4.10
N GLU A 106 -8.39 -4.64 3.91
CA GLU A 106 -7.77 -5.59 4.85
C GLU A 106 -7.07 -4.90 6.03
N THR A 107 -6.95 -3.57 6.03
CA THR A 107 -6.33 -2.83 7.13
C THR A 107 -7.33 -2.42 8.21
N GLU A 108 -6.85 -2.25 9.45
CA GLU A 108 -7.63 -1.69 10.56
C GLU A 108 -7.87 -0.16 10.45
N MET A 109 -7.55 0.45 9.30
CA MET A 109 -7.67 1.90 9.12
C MET A 109 -9.09 2.38 8.83
N LEU A 110 -9.95 1.49 8.34
CA LEU A 110 -11.31 1.83 7.91
C LEU A 110 -12.31 1.67 9.06
N SER A 111 -13.35 2.51 9.07
CA SER A 111 -14.55 2.20 9.84
C SER A 111 -15.28 0.99 9.25
N HIS A 112 -16.16 0.37 10.03
CA HIS A 112 -16.96 -0.77 9.56
C HIS A 112 -17.77 -0.43 8.29
N GLU A 113 -18.43 0.74 8.27
CA GLU A 113 -19.18 1.24 7.10
C GLU A 113 -18.28 1.45 5.86
N GLN A 114 -17.07 2.00 6.07
CA GLN A 114 -16.10 2.17 4.99
C GLN A 114 -15.61 0.82 4.44
N GLN A 115 -15.43 -0.16 5.32
CA GLN A 115 -15.02 -1.51 4.96
C GLN A 115 -16.12 -2.23 4.16
N GLU A 116 -17.37 -2.17 4.60
CA GLU A 116 -18.52 -2.70 3.84
C GLU A 116 -18.62 -2.05 2.46
N SER A 117 -18.48 -0.72 2.39
CA SER A 117 -18.50 0.01 1.12
C SER A 117 -17.34 -0.39 0.20
N ALA A 118 -16.16 -0.65 0.77
CA ALA A 118 -15.00 -1.14 0.03
C ALA A 118 -15.28 -2.53 -0.58
N TYR A 119 -15.79 -3.48 0.21
CA TYR A 119 -16.14 -4.81 -0.27
C TYR A 119 -17.21 -4.80 -1.35
N TYR A 120 -18.24 -3.98 -1.18
CA TYR A 120 -19.27 -3.81 -2.21
C TYR A 120 -18.70 -3.29 -3.54
N MET A 121 -17.80 -2.29 -3.49
CA MET A 121 -17.16 -1.78 -4.70
C MET A 121 -16.26 -2.83 -5.38
N LEU A 122 -15.57 -3.67 -4.61
CA LEU A 122 -14.73 -4.76 -5.13
C LEU A 122 -15.60 -5.79 -5.85
N GLU A 123 -16.67 -6.25 -5.21
CA GLU A 123 -17.62 -7.20 -5.79
C GLU A 123 -18.19 -6.67 -7.12
N CYS A 124 -18.66 -5.42 -7.13
CA CYS A 124 -19.19 -4.79 -8.34
C CYS A 124 -18.17 -4.75 -9.49
N TYR A 125 -16.90 -4.46 -9.19
CA TYR A 125 -15.84 -4.38 -10.19
C TYR A 125 -15.47 -5.75 -10.77
N GLU A 126 -15.49 -6.80 -9.93
CA GLU A 126 -15.21 -8.18 -10.32
C GLU A 126 -16.35 -8.77 -11.16
N GLN A 127 -17.61 -8.55 -10.75
CA GLN A 127 -18.79 -8.99 -11.52
C GLN A 127 -18.84 -8.37 -12.92
N ALA A 128 -18.48 -7.09 -13.07
CA ALA A 128 -18.47 -6.41 -14.37
C ALA A 128 -17.41 -6.95 -15.36
N ARG A 129 -16.51 -7.83 -14.91
CA ARG A 129 -15.44 -8.46 -15.71
C ARG A 129 -15.66 -9.95 -15.98
N THR A 130 -16.72 -10.52 -15.40
CA THR A 130 -17.11 -11.93 -15.56
C THR A 130 -18.10 -12.04 -16.71
#